data_AF-A0A3N5ZMR7-F1
#
_entry.id   AF-A0A3N5ZMR7-F1
#
_cell.length_a   1.000
_cell.length_b   1.000
_cell.length_c   1.000
_cell.angle_alpha   90.00
_cell.angle_beta   90.00
_cell.angle_gamma   90.00
#
_symmetry.space_group_name_H-M   'P 1'
#
loop_
_entity.id
_entity.type
_entity.pdbx_description
1 polymer ?
#
loop_
_entity_poly.entity_id
_entity_poly.type
_entity_poly.pdbx_seq_one_letter_code
_entity_poly.pdbx_strand_id
1 'polypeptide(L)'
;QELAVITGAVDLMVVDVQCVMPALASITNCFHTKLVTTSAKAKIPGVEHVQFSEESAYRIAKEIVTRAVENFPNRNPKKVNIPEDETDLIAGFTTETVYQFLGGRYRSTFRPLNDAVMDGRLRGAVGVVGCNNPNMTHDYGHVALTKELLRNDVLVVTSGCSAIADAKQGLLQPEAAFQYAGAGLREICETVGIPPVLHVGSCVDNSRILTTLVSIVDEGGLGKDFSQLPIAGSAPEWMSEKAVTIGFYCVASGLLTHFSTPQPVLGSPGVTKFITEEVEGILGGKFFFEPDPIKAAGTILNHLDQKRAELKLKPLMYKPVATPV
;
A
#
# COMPACT_ATOMS: atom_id res chain seq x y z
N GLN A 1 14.82 7.26 1.91
CA GLN A 1 14.87 8.74 1.90
C GLN A 1 16.31 9.25 1.85
N GLU A 2 17.19 8.80 2.74
CA GLU A 2 18.58 9.26 2.81
C GLU A 2 19.39 8.92 1.54
N LEU A 3 19.19 7.73 0.97
CA LEU A 3 19.82 7.32 -0.28
C LEU A 3 19.53 8.29 -1.45
N ALA A 4 18.38 8.97 -1.46
CA ALA A 4 18.08 9.97 -2.48
C ALA A 4 19.01 11.18 -2.34
N VAL A 5 19.32 11.63 -1.12
CA VAL A 5 20.29 12.71 -0.87
C VAL A 5 21.70 12.27 -1.26
N ILE A 6 22.06 11.00 -0.98
CA ILE A 6 23.39 10.44 -1.27
C ILE A 6 23.71 10.42 -2.77
N THR A 7 22.70 10.46 -3.65
CA THR A 7 22.93 10.66 -5.10
C THR A 7 23.69 11.94 -5.43
N GLY A 8 23.75 12.91 -4.49
CA GLY A 8 24.35 14.22 -4.71
C GLY A 8 23.56 15.10 -5.68
N ALA A 9 22.37 14.67 -6.12
CA ALA A 9 21.55 15.38 -7.10
C ALA A 9 20.37 16.16 -6.50
N VAL A 10 20.11 16.02 -5.19
CA VAL A 10 19.00 16.72 -4.53
C VAL A 10 19.46 18.11 -4.08
N ASP A 11 18.89 19.19 -4.63
CA ASP A 11 19.28 20.55 -4.22
C ASP A 11 18.55 20.99 -2.95
N LEU A 12 17.30 20.58 -2.79
CA LEU A 12 16.49 20.88 -1.62
C LEU A 12 15.52 19.73 -1.36
N MET A 13 15.46 19.30 -0.10
CA MET A 13 14.44 18.39 0.40
C MET A 13 13.54 19.17 1.36
N VAL A 14 12.27 19.33 0.98
CA VAL A 14 11.25 19.94 1.83
C VAL A 14 10.49 18.84 2.57
N VAL A 15 10.32 19.01 3.88
CA VAL A 15 9.64 18.04 4.74
C VAL A 15 8.66 18.74 5.66
N ASP A 16 7.52 18.10 5.90
CA ASP A 16 6.46 18.59 6.78
C ASP A 16 6.39 17.79 8.09
N VAL A 17 5.75 16.63 8.12
CA VAL A 17 5.52 15.83 9.33
C VAL A 17 5.59 14.34 9.02
N GLN A 18 6.01 13.56 10.03
CA GLN A 18 5.95 12.10 10.07
C GLN A 18 6.84 11.37 9.04
N CYS A 19 7.39 10.23 9.43
CA CYS A 19 8.22 9.37 8.56
C CYS A 19 9.48 10.06 7.97
N VAL A 20 9.85 11.23 8.50
CA VAL A 20 11.10 11.95 8.20
C VAL A 20 12.18 11.47 9.17
N MET A 21 13.25 10.88 8.65
CA MET A 21 14.37 10.41 9.47
C MET A 21 15.21 11.61 9.92
N PRO A 22 15.37 11.88 11.23
CA PRO A 22 16.15 13.02 11.71
C PRO A 22 17.62 12.99 11.27
N ALA A 23 18.16 11.80 11.00
CA ALA A 23 19.51 11.61 10.47
C ALA A 23 19.73 12.29 9.10
N LEU A 24 18.67 12.65 8.36
CA LEU A 24 18.76 13.49 7.17
C LEU A 24 19.50 14.81 7.43
N ALA A 25 19.38 15.40 8.63
CA ALA A 25 20.09 16.62 8.98
C ALA A 25 21.62 16.44 8.88
N SER A 26 22.12 15.32 9.40
CA SER A 26 23.55 15.01 9.35
C SER A 26 24.02 14.68 7.93
N ILE A 27 23.20 13.94 7.17
CA ILE A 27 23.55 13.51 5.80
C ILE A 27 23.56 14.68 4.83
N THR A 28 22.59 15.59 4.94
CA THR A 28 22.49 16.75 4.06
C THR A 28 23.69 17.70 4.21
N ASN A 29 24.30 17.78 5.40
CA ASN A 29 25.56 18.51 5.62
C ASN A 29 26.78 17.93 4.88
N CYS A 30 26.72 16.68 4.39
CA CYS A 30 27.78 16.09 3.58
C CYS A 30 27.71 16.50 2.10
N PHE A 31 26.59 17.10 1.67
CA PHE A 31 26.31 17.52 0.31
C PHE A 31 25.92 19.01 0.28
N HIS A 32 25.54 19.52 -0.89
CA HIS A 32 24.99 20.88 -1.00
C HIS A 32 23.50 20.93 -0.64
N THR A 33 22.83 19.78 -0.53
CA THR A 33 21.39 19.66 -0.30
C THR A 33 20.92 20.49 0.90
N LYS A 34 19.93 21.35 0.69
CA LYS A 34 19.23 22.04 1.78
C LYS A 34 18.08 21.18 2.30
N LEU A 35 18.05 20.90 3.59
CA LEU A 35 16.87 20.32 4.24
C LEU A 35 16.03 21.45 4.84
N VAL A 36 14.74 21.49 4.51
CA VAL A 36 13.81 22.52 4.98
C VAL A 36 12.62 21.87 5.67
N THR A 37 12.42 22.19 6.95
CA THR A 37 11.22 21.81 7.71
C THR A 37 10.16 22.89 7.58
N THR A 38 8.89 22.50 7.44
CA THR A 38 7.79 23.47 7.24
C THR A 38 6.74 23.48 8.34
N SER A 39 6.60 22.38 9.08
CA SER A 39 5.61 22.25 10.14
C SER A 39 6.13 22.74 11.49
N ALA A 40 5.31 23.51 12.20
CA ALA A 40 5.61 23.92 13.58
C ALA A 40 5.82 22.72 14.52
N LYS A 41 5.18 21.58 14.19
CA LYS A 41 5.13 20.36 15.02
C LYS A 41 6.35 19.46 14.83
N ALA A 42 7.12 19.64 13.76
CA ALA A 42 8.19 18.73 13.37
C ALA A 42 9.41 19.51 12.88
N LYS A 43 10.07 20.19 13.82
CA LYS A 43 11.35 20.87 13.59
C LYS A 43 12.49 19.90 13.85
N ILE A 44 13.59 20.08 13.12
CA ILE A 44 14.82 19.31 13.31
C ILE A 44 15.95 20.29 13.70
N PRO A 45 16.68 20.04 14.80
CA PRO A 45 17.77 20.92 15.21
C PRO A 45 18.83 21.09 14.11
N GLY A 46 19.31 22.31 13.92
CA GLY A 46 20.33 22.63 12.91
C GLY A 46 19.82 22.64 11.46
N VAL A 47 18.53 22.37 11.24
CA VAL A 47 17.90 22.37 9.92
C VAL A 47 17.12 23.67 9.73
N GLU A 48 17.15 24.19 8.51
CA GLU A 48 16.38 25.38 8.17
C GLU A 48 14.87 25.15 8.36
N HIS A 49 14.19 26.17 8.88
CA HIS A 49 12.75 26.12 9.13
C HIS A 49 12.03 27.27 8.43
N VAL A 50 11.10 26.92 7.54
CA VAL A 50 10.22 27.86 6.85
C VAL A 50 8.79 27.52 7.25
N GLN A 51 8.28 28.19 8.28
CA GLN A 51 6.93 27.96 8.78
C GLN A 51 5.91 28.13 7.66
N PHE A 52 5.22 27.04 7.30
CA PHE A 52 4.15 27.08 6.32
C PHE A 52 2.84 27.55 6.96
N SER A 53 2.09 28.38 6.23
CA SER A 53 0.71 28.73 6.53
C SER A 53 -0.11 28.70 5.24
N GLU A 54 -1.35 28.25 5.35
CA GLU A 54 -2.27 28.08 4.23
C GLU A 54 -2.57 29.42 3.54
N GLU A 55 -2.71 30.50 4.33
CA GLU A 55 -2.92 31.86 3.84
C GLU A 55 -1.79 32.38 2.95
N SER A 56 -0.55 31.93 3.19
CA SER A 56 0.64 32.33 2.44
C SER A 56 1.22 31.20 1.60
N ALA A 57 0.48 30.10 1.39
CA ALA A 57 0.99 28.85 0.80
C ALA A 57 1.75 29.07 -0.51
N TYR A 58 1.16 29.82 -1.45
CA TYR A 58 1.76 30.08 -2.76
C TYR A 58 3.08 30.86 -2.66
N ARG A 59 3.11 31.88 -1.80
CA ARG A 59 4.31 32.70 -1.58
C ARG A 59 5.42 31.86 -0.96
N ILE A 60 5.10 31.08 0.08
CA ILE A 60 6.06 30.23 0.79
C ILE A 60 6.58 29.11 -0.12
N ALA A 61 5.71 28.48 -0.92
CA ALA A 61 6.11 27.47 -1.89
C ALA A 61 7.08 28.05 -2.94
N LYS A 62 6.77 29.23 -3.48
CA LYS A 62 7.69 29.95 -4.39
C LYS A 62 9.03 30.23 -3.73
N GLU A 63 9.03 30.71 -2.49
CA GLU A 63 10.24 30.98 -1.73
C GLU A 63 11.11 29.72 -1.57
N ILE A 64 10.52 28.58 -1.19
CA ILE A 64 11.22 27.30 -1.05
C ILE A 64 11.79 26.83 -2.41
N VAL A 65 11.02 26.91 -3.48
CA VAL A 65 11.48 26.53 -4.83
C VAL A 65 12.60 27.45 -5.31
N THR A 66 12.49 28.76 -5.12
CA THR A 66 13.56 29.73 -5.45
C THR A 66 14.85 29.36 -4.73
N ARG A 67 14.80 29.02 -3.44
CA ARG A 67 15.98 28.58 -2.68
C ARG A 67 16.61 27.31 -3.22
N ALA A 68 15.82 26.38 -3.78
CA ALA A 68 16.33 25.18 -4.44
C ALA A 68 17.06 25.55 -5.74
N VAL A 69 16.48 26.42 -6.58
CA VAL A 69 17.08 26.92 -7.82
C VAL A 69 18.38 27.68 -7.54
N GLU A 70 18.39 28.55 -6.53
CA GLU A 70 19.60 29.27 -6.08
C GLU A 70 20.68 28.35 -5.52
N ASN A 71 20.29 27.16 -5.03
CA ASN A 71 21.23 26.17 -4.52
C ASN A 71 21.79 25.24 -5.60
N PHE A 72 21.13 25.13 -6.75
CA PHE A 72 21.56 24.28 -7.87
C PHE A 72 23.02 24.54 -8.32
N PRO A 73 23.51 25.80 -8.43
CA PRO A 73 24.91 26.06 -8.77
C PRO A 73 25.94 25.52 -7.75
N ASN A 74 25.53 25.26 -6.50
CA ASN A 74 26.40 24.67 -5.47
C ASN A 74 26.54 23.16 -5.62
N ARG A 75 25.74 22.53 -6.49
CA ARG A 75 25.84 21.10 -6.79
C ARG A 75 27.22 20.79 -7.38
N ASN A 76 27.92 19.83 -6.81
CA ASN A 76 29.18 19.35 -7.38
C ASN A 76 28.90 18.23 -8.40
N PRO A 77 29.06 18.47 -9.73
CA PRO A 77 28.72 17.47 -10.73
C PRO A 77 29.57 16.19 -10.62
N LYS A 78 30.78 16.28 -10.06
CA LYS A 78 31.67 15.11 -9.88
C LYS A 78 31.23 14.17 -8.76
N LYS A 79 30.32 14.61 -7.89
CA LYS A 79 29.76 13.81 -6.80
C LYS A 79 28.35 13.30 -7.09
N VAL A 80 27.80 13.64 -8.26
CA VAL A 80 26.47 13.19 -8.67
C VAL A 80 26.56 11.76 -9.16
N ASN A 81 25.74 10.88 -8.58
CA ASN A 81 25.56 9.51 -9.02
C ASN A 81 24.08 9.13 -8.87
N ILE A 82 23.35 9.18 -9.98
CA ILE A 82 21.92 8.83 -10.04
C ILE A 82 21.83 7.44 -10.69
N PRO A 83 21.27 6.43 -10.01
CA PRO A 83 21.01 5.13 -10.61
C PRO A 83 20.14 5.27 -11.87
N GLU A 84 20.40 4.46 -12.89
CA GLU A 84 19.66 4.49 -14.17
C GLU A 84 18.28 3.81 -14.08
N ASP A 85 18.01 3.07 -13.01
CA ASP A 85 16.74 2.37 -12.80
C ASP A 85 15.58 3.35 -12.61
N GLU A 86 14.65 3.36 -13.57
CA GLU A 86 13.37 4.05 -13.51
C GLU A 86 12.25 3.14 -13.99
N THR A 87 11.04 3.34 -13.44
CA THR A 87 9.89 2.51 -13.77
C THR A 87 8.64 3.38 -13.84
N ASP A 88 7.90 3.27 -14.94
CA ASP A 88 6.59 3.91 -15.07
C ASP A 88 5.55 3.24 -14.14
N LEU A 89 4.53 3.98 -13.76
CA LEU A 89 3.43 3.47 -12.95
C LEU A 89 2.11 4.14 -13.31
N ILE A 90 1.01 3.39 -13.16
CA ILE A 90 -0.35 3.94 -13.19
C ILE A 90 -0.88 3.99 -11.75
N ALA A 91 -1.31 5.17 -11.33
CA ALA A 91 -1.92 5.40 -10.02
C ALA A 91 -3.24 6.17 -10.15
N GLY A 92 -3.86 6.47 -9.01
CA GLY A 92 -5.09 7.26 -8.97
C GLY A 92 -6.37 6.42 -9.05
N PHE A 93 -6.31 5.15 -8.64
CA PHE A 93 -7.48 4.27 -8.53
C PHE A 93 -8.27 4.61 -7.26
N THR A 94 -9.03 5.70 -7.30
CA THR A 94 -9.85 6.15 -6.17
C THR A 94 -11.28 5.60 -6.27
N THR A 95 -12.02 5.61 -5.16
CA THR A 95 -13.44 5.19 -5.14
C THR A 95 -14.29 5.91 -6.19
N GLU A 96 -13.99 7.17 -6.48
CA GLU A 96 -14.70 8.01 -7.45
C GLU A 96 -14.34 7.69 -8.91
N THR A 97 -13.17 7.11 -9.15
CA THR A 97 -12.66 6.82 -10.50
C THR A 97 -12.81 5.36 -10.90
N VAL A 98 -12.80 4.42 -9.93
CA VAL A 98 -12.93 2.97 -10.16
C VAL A 98 -14.16 2.63 -11.01
N TYR A 99 -15.29 3.31 -10.80
CA TYR A 99 -16.49 3.13 -11.63
C TYR A 99 -16.27 3.36 -13.13
N GLN A 100 -15.40 4.31 -13.49
CA GLN A 100 -15.10 4.63 -14.89
C GLN A 100 -14.33 3.49 -15.56
N PHE A 101 -13.48 2.79 -14.80
CA PHE A 101 -12.73 1.63 -15.28
C PHE A 101 -13.62 0.39 -15.36
N LEU A 102 -14.54 0.18 -14.40
CA LEU A 102 -15.37 -1.03 -14.35
C LEU A 102 -16.56 -1.00 -15.33
N GLY A 103 -17.26 0.12 -15.46
CA GLY A 103 -18.50 0.21 -16.22
C GLY A 103 -18.49 1.23 -17.37
N GLY A 104 -17.36 1.91 -17.57
CA GLY A 104 -17.23 2.99 -18.54
C GLY A 104 -18.05 4.22 -18.19
N ARG A 105 -18.07 5.19 -19.11
CA ARG A 105 -18.73 6.50 -18.90
C ARG A 105 -20.25 6.43 -18.72
N TYR A 106 -20.90 5.36 -19.19
CA TYR A 106 -22.37 5.31 -19.35
C TYR A 106 -23.08 4.41 -18.33
N ARG A 107 -22.36 3.54 -17.61
CA ARG A 107 -22.93 2.66 -16.58
C ARG A 107 -21.98 2.60 -15.38
N SER A 108 -22.06 3.59 -14.50
CA SER A 108 -21.29 3.61 -13.24
C SER A 108 -21.81 2.53 -12.29
N THR A 109 -21.11 1.42 -12.15
CA THR A 109 -21.49 0.32 -11.23
C THR A 109 -20.27 -0.47 -10.74
N PHE A 110 -20.36 -1.04 -9.54
CA PHE A 110 -19.40 -2.02 -9.01
C PHE A 110 -19.73 -3.46 -9.41
N ARG A 111 -20.86 -3.67 -10.10
CA ARG A 111 -21.35 -5.00 -10.48
C ARG A 111 -20.30 -5.86 -11.20
N PRO A 112 -19.50 -5.34 -12.15
CA PRO A 112 -18.47 -6.14 -12.81
C PRO A 112 -17.43 -6.71 -11.85
N LEU A 113 -17.05 -5.95 -10.81
CA LEU A 113 -16.12 -6.41 -9.79
C LEU A 113 -16.77 -7.49 -8.90
N ASN A 114 -18.00 -7.26 -8.45
CA ASN A 114 -18.73 -8.25 -7.65
C ASN A 114 -18.93 -9.56 -8.43
N ASP A 115 -19.33 -9.46 -9.71
CA ASP A 115 -19.51 -10.62 -10.59
C ASP A 115 -18.18 -11.35 -10.83
N ALA A 116 -17.07 -10.63 -11.02
CA ALA A 116 -15.75 -11.26 -11.17
C ALA A 116 -15.37 -12.13 -9.95
N VAL A 117 -15.69 -11.67 -8.73
CA VAL A 117 -15.49 -12.46 -7.50
C VAL A 117 -16.48 -13.62 -7.42
N MET A 118 -17.78 -13.36 -7.64
CA MET A 118 -18.83 -14.38 -7.53
C MET A 118 -18.69 -15.51 -8.56
N ASP A 119 -18.26 -15.19 -9.77
CA ASP A 119 -18.01 -16.14 -10.86
C ASP A 119 -16.71 -16.93 -10.68
N GLY A 120 -15.83 -16.49 -9.78
CA GLY A 120 -14.55 -17.14 -9.51
C GLY A 120 -13.43 -16.75 -10.47
N ARG A 121 -13.55 -15.65 -11.21
CA ARG A 121 -12.41 -15.06 -11.94
C ARG A 121 -11.43 -14.42 -10.98
N LEU A 122 -11.92 -13.69 -9.98
CA LEU A 122 -11.13 -13.22 -8.85
C LEU A 122 -11.37 -14.11 -7.65
N ARG A 123 -10.28 -14.49 -6.99
CA ARG A 123 -10.36 -15.19 -5.70
C ARG A 123 -10.87 -14.26 -4.61
N GLY A 124 -10.38 -13.03 -4.60
CA GLY A 124 -10.75 -11.99 -3.63
C GLY A 124 -9.90 -10.75 -3.85
N ALA A 125 -9.81 -9.89 -2.84
CA ALA A 125 -8.96 -8.71 -2.89
C ALA A 125 -8.18 -8.51 -1.57
N VAL A 126 -6.97 -7.97 -1.66
CA VAL A 126 -6.13 -7.73 -0.47
C VAL A 126 -5.58 -6.31 -0.51
N GLY A 127 -5.76 -5.60 0.61
CA GLY A 127 -5.10 -4.31 0.85
C GLY A 127 -3.69 -4.53 1.37
N VAL A 128 -2.66 -4.33 0.55
CA VAL A 128 -1.25 -4.40 0.98
C VAL A 128 -0.75 -2.98 1.21
N VAL A 129 -0.44 -2.64 2.45
CA VAL A 129 -0.23 -1.26 2.90
C VAL A 129 0.96 -1.17 3.85
N GLY A 130 1.31 0.05 4.25
CA GLY A 130 2.19 0.27 5.40
C GLY A 130 3.52 0.93 5.06
N CYS A 131 4.54 0.54 5.80
CA CYS A 131 5.87 1.17 5.83
C CYS A 131 6.93 0.24 5.23
N ASN A 132 8.19 0.64 5.24
CA ASN A 132 9.31 -0.32 5.27
C ASN A 132 9.85 -0.40 6.70
N ASN A 133 10.46 -1.53 7.06
CA ASN A 133 11.05 -1.76 8.38
C ASN A 133 12.55 -2.08 8.23
N PRO A 134 13.46 -1.32 8.87
CA PRO A 134 14.90 -1.52 8.72
C PRO A 134 15.41 -2.86 9.27
N ASN A 135 14.60 -3.59 10.04
CA ASN A 135 14.94 -4.95 10.50
C ASN A 135 14.70 -6.03 9.43
N MET A 136 14.18 -5.65 8.26
CA MET A 136 13.89 -6.53 7.15
C MET A 136 14.61 -6.04 5.88
N THR A 137 14.72 -6.94 4.89
CA THR A 137 15.21 -6.53 3.57
C THR A 137 14.19 -5.58 2.95
N HIS A 138 14.63 -4.36 2.62
CA HIS A 138 13.79 -3.28 2.09
C HIS A 138 12.98 -3.76 0.87
N ASP A 139 11.66 -3.56 0.91
CA ASP A 139 10.64 -3.94 -0.10
C ASP A 139 10.38 -5.44 -0.28
N TYR A 140 11.22 -6.33 0.24
CA TYR A 140 11.07 -7.77 0.02
C TYR A 140 9.70 -8.29 0.49
N GLY A 141 9.25 -7.87 1.68
CA GLY A 141 8.00 -8.34 2.26
C GLY A 141 6.78 -7.92 1.43
N HIS A 142 6.78 -6.68 0.95
CA HIS A 142 5.73 -6.17 0.07
C HIS A 142 5.70 -6.92 -1.26
N VAL A 143 6.82 -6.93 -1.97
CA VAL A 143 6.90 -7.40 -3.35
C VAL A 143 6.68 -8.91 -3.44
N ALA A 144 7.25 -9.68 -2.51
CA ALA A 144 7.07 -11.13 -2.49
C ALA A 144 5.63 -11.52 -2.19
N LEU A 145 5.00 -10.87 -1.20
CA LEU A 145 3.59 -11.11 -0.88
C LEU A 145 2.69 -10.73 -2.05
N THR A 146 2.87 -9.52 -2.61
CA THR A 146 2.07 -9.03 -3.74
C THR A 146 2.16 -10.00 -4.92
N LYS A 147 3.37 -10.38 -5.36
CA LYS A 147 3.54 -11.33 -6.48
C LYS A 147 2.86 -12.68 -6.21
N GLU A 148 2.91 -13.18 -4.98
CA GLU A 148 2.27 -14.45 -4.63
C GLU A 148 0.74 -14.36 -4.65
N LEU A 149 0.17 -13.24 -4.19
CA LEU A 149 -1.27 -12.96 -4.28
C LEU A 149 -1.73 -12.83 -5.74
N LEU A 150 -1.00 -12.08 -6.56
CA LEU A 150 -1.31 -11.88 -7.98
C LEU A 150 -1.39 -13.21 -8.74
N ARG A 151 -0.41 -14.11 -8.54
CA ARG A 151 -0.36 -15.44 -9.18
C ARG A 151 -1.57 -16.32 -8.84
N ASN A 152 -2.25 -16.02 -7.73
CA ASN A 152 -3.40 -16.76 -7.23
C ASN A 152 -4.74 -16.04 -7.46
N ASP A 153 -4.79 -15.16 -8.47
CA ASP A 153 -6.00 -14.42 -8.90
C ASP A 153 -6.59 -13.52 -7.82
N VAL A 154 -5.74 -12.95 -6.96
CA VAL A 154 -6.14 -11.96 -5.95
C VAL A 154 -5.86 -10.56 -6.47
N LEU A 155 -6.89 -9.71 -6.47
CA LEU A 155 -6.72 -8.30 -6.78
C LEU A 155 -5.99 -7.60 -5.62
N VAL A 156 -4.85 -6.96 -5.91
CA VAL A 156 -4.09 -6.23 -4.88
C VAL A 156 -4.39 -4.75 -4.99
N VAL A 157 -4.69 -4.14 -3.84
CA VAL A 157 -4.90 -2.70 -3.70
C VAL A 157 -3.84 -2.18 -2.73
N THR A 158 -3.13 -1.12 -3.10
CA THR A 158 -1.95 -0.66 -2.35
C THR A 158 -1.97 0.82 -2.03
N SER A 159 -1.38 1.18 -0.90
CA SER A 159 -1.22 2.57 -0.43
C SER A 159 0.12 2.77 0.29
N GLY A 160 0.53 4.03 0.43
CA GLY A 160 1.70 4.40 1.22
C GLY A 160 3.01 3.81 0.67
N CYS A 161 3.91 3.36 1.56
CA CYS A 161 5.22 2.86 1.12
C CYS A 161 5.13 1.52 0.38
N SER A 162 4.10 0.72 0.64
CA SER A 162 3.87 -0.53 -0.13
C SER A 162 3.64 -0.22 -1.61
N ALA A 163 2.88 0.83 -1.92
CA ALA A 163 2.64 1.25 -3.29
C ALA A 163 3.94 1.66 -4.00
N ILE A 164 4.86 2.32 -3.29
CA ILE A 164 6.17 2.70 -3.80
C ILE A 164 7.04 1.45 -4.02
N ALA A 165 7.02 0.49 -3.09
CA ALA A 165 7.74 -0.78 -3.22
C ALA A 165 7.30 -1.55 -4.47
N ASP A 166 5.99 -1.70 -4.67
CA ASP A 166 5.40 -2.34 -5.83
C ASP A 166 5.70 -1.57 -7.13
N ALA A 167 5.65 -0.23 -7.10
CA ALA A 167 5.93 0.63 -8.26
C ALA A 167 7.37 0.48 -8.75
N LYS A 168 8.35 0.50 -7.83
CA LYS A 168 9.77 0.29 -8.16
C LYS A 168 10.04 -1.06 -8.80
N GLN A 169 9.15 -2.04 -8.60
CA GLN A 169 9.24 -3.37 -9.20
C GLN A 169 8.33 -3.55 -10.44
N GLY A 170 7.75 -2.46 -10.95
CA GLY A 170 6.92 -2.46 -12.16
C GLY A 170 5.53 -3.07 -11.98
N LEU A 171 5.10 -3.37 -10.75
CA LEU A 171 3.83 -4.06 -10.51
C LEU A 171 2.59 -3.18 -10.76
N LEU A 172 2.79 -1.86 -10.85
CA LEU A 172 1.75 -0.86 -11.17
C LEU A 172 1.70 -0.54 -12.68
N GLN A 173 2.35 -1.35 -13.53
CA GLN A 173 2.22 -1.29 -14.98
C GLN A 173 1.19 -2.32 -15.47
N PRO A 174 0.37 -2.02 -16.49
CA PRO A 174 -0.53 -3.00 -17.11
C PRO A 174 0.16 -4.31 -17.50
N GLU A 175 1.39 -4.21 -17.99
CA GLU A 175 2.21 -5.33 -18.47
C GLU A 175 2.53 -6.34 -17.36
N ALA A 176 2.54 -5.90 -16.09
CA ALA A 176 2.78 -6.77 -14.95
C ALA A 176 1.72 -7.88 -14.83
N ALA A 177 0.50 -7.65 -15.31
CA ALA A 177 -0.55 -8.67 -15.30
C ALA A 177 -0.15 -9.91 -16.13
N PHE A 178 0.52 -9.72 -17.27
CA PHE A 178 0.92 -10.84 -18.12
C PHE A 178 2.07 -11.67 -17.53
N GLN A 179 2.86 -11.07 -16.63
CA GLN A 179 4.02 -11.71 -16.03
C GLN A 179 3.71 -12.35 -14.67
N TYR A 180 2.87 -11.70 -13.86
CA TYR A 180 2.70 -12.05 -12.45
C TYR A 180 1.28 -12.47 -12.09
N ALA A 181 0.25 -12.09 -12.84
CA ALA A 181 -1.12 -12.43 -12.48
C ALA A 181 -1.49 -13.85 -12.91
N GLY A 182 -2.34 -14.50 -12.11
CA GLY A 182 -3.07 -15.70 -12.51
C GLY A 182 -3.99 -15.43 -13.70
N ALA A 183 -4.52 -16.49 -14.30
CA ALA A 183 -5.29 -16.38 -15.55
C ALA A 183 -6.57 -15.53 -15.41
N GLY A 184 -7.23 -15.60 -14.25
CA GLY A 184 -8.47 -14.87 -14.01
C GLY A 184 -8.24 -13.37 -13.79
N LEU A 185 -7.25 -13.01 -12.97
CA LEU A 185 -6.89 -11.60 -12.80
C LEU A 185 -6.29 -11.02 -14.10
N ARG A 186 -5.47 -11.80 -14.82
CA ARG A 186 -4.91 -11.37 -16.11
C ARG A 186 -5.99 -11.05 -17.14
N GLU A 187 -7.01 -11.90 -17.28
CA GLU A 187 -8.15 -11.66 -18.19
C GLU A 187 -8.84 -10.33 -17.88
N ILE A 188 -9.03 -10.00 -16.60
CA ILE A 188 -9.64 -8.75 -16.17
C ILE A 188 -8.73 -7.56 -16.49
N CYS A 189 -7.45 -7.64 -16.12
CA CYS A 189 -6.48 -6.58 -16.40
C CYS A 189 -6.35 -6.30 -17.91
N GLU A 190 -6.34 -7.33 -18.74
CA GLU A 190 -6.29 -7.20 -20.21
C GLU A 190 -7.58 -6.56 -20.76
N THR A 191 -8.74 -7.01 -20.28
CA THR A 191 -10.03 -6.51 -20.75
C THR A 191 -10.25 -5.04 -20.38
N VAL A 192 -9.86 -4.65 -19.17
CA VAL A 192 -10.08 -3.30 -18.63
C VAL A 192 -8.92 -2.35 -18.99
N GLY A 193 -7.72 -2.87 -19.24
CA GLY A 193 -6.52 -2.08 -19.51
C GLY A 193 -5.91 -1.45 -18.25
N ILE A 194 -5.86 -2.20 -17.15
CA ILE A 194 -5.37 -1.72 -15.82
C ILE A 194 -4.24 -2.59 -15.28
N PRO A 195 -3.35 -2.04 -14.43
CA PRO A 195 -2.36 -2.84 -13.71
C PRO A 195 -3.02 -3.85 -12.75
N PRO A 196 -2.31 -4.95 -12.42
CA PRO A 196 -2.81 -5.94 -11.46
C PRO A 196 -2.73 -5.47 -10.00
N VAL A 197 -1.97 -4.41 -9.74
CA VAL A 197 -1.87 -3.73 -8.44
C VAL A 197 -2.45 -2.31 -8.57
N LEU A 198 -3.47 -2.00 -7.78
CA LEU A 198 -4.19 -0.73 -7.85
C LEU A 198 -3.74 0.23 -6.75
N HIS A 199 -3.06 1.32 -7.13
CA HIS A 199 -2.62 2.35 -6.20
C HIS A 199 -3.77 3.30 -5.83
N VAL A 200 -4.21 3.26 -4.57
CA VAL A 200 -5.33 4.09 -4.06
C VAL A 200 -4.89 5.41 -3.43
N GLY A 201 -3.63 5.56 -3.05
CA GLY A 201 -3.11 6.83 -2.53
C GLY A 201 -2.07 6.69 -1.42
N SER A 202 -2.04 7.71 -0.57
CA SER A 202 -1.22 7.79 0.64
C SER A 202 -1.75 6.90 1.77
N CYS A 203 -1.05 6.84 2.91
CA CYS A 203 -1.51 6.04 4.05
C CYS A 203 -2.89 6.44 4.59
N VAL A 204 -3.31 7.71 4.46
CA VAL A 204 -4.66 8.15 4.87
C VAL A 204 -5.74 7.72 3.87
N ASP A 205 -5.34 7.46 2.63
CA ASP A 205 -6.22 6.92 1.58
C ASP A 205 -6.52 5.42 1.77
N ASN A 206 -6.05 4.79 2.86
CA ASN A 206 -6.64 3.53 3.33
C ASN A 206 -8.15 3.67 3.60
N SER A 207 -8.62 4.88 3.91
CA SER A 207 -10.05 5.19 3.94
C SER A 207 -10.77 4.99 2.59
N ARG A 208 -10.06 5.14 1.46
CA ARG A 208 -10.59 4.87 0.12
C ARG A 208 -10.82 3.39 -0.13
N ILE A 209 -10.00 2.52 0.46
CA ILE A 209 -10.26 1.07 0.43
C ILE A 209 -11.62 0.81 1.06
N LEU A 210 -11.92 1.41 2.22
CA LEU A 210 -13.18 1.14 2.92
C LEU A 210 -14.40 1.79 2.29
N THR A 211 -14.30 3.01 1.75
CA THR A 211 -15.41 3.60 0.97
C THR A 211 -15.68 2.81 -0.33
N THR A 212 -14.65 2.19 -0.91
CA THR A 212 -14.82 1.23 -2.02
C THR A 212 -15.54 -0.04 -1.55
N LEU A 213 -15.17 -0.59 -0.38
CA LEU A 213 -15.85 -1.74 0.21
C LEU A 213 -17.33 -1.43 0.55
N VAL A 214 -17.64 -0.23 1.04
CA VAL A 214 -19.04 0.24 1.23
C VAL A 214 -19.79 0.13 -0.10
N SER A 215 -19.21 0.64 -1.18
CA SER A 215 -19.85 0.64 -2.50
C SER A 215 -20.03 -0.79 -3.06
N ILE A 216 -19.08 -1.70 -2.80
CA ILE A 216 -19.17 -3.12 -3.16
C ILE A 216 -20.34 -3.81 -2.43
N VAL A 217 -20.52 -3.53 -1.14
CA VAL A 217 -21.62 -4.08 -0.34
C VAL A 217 -22.96 -3.47 -0.76
N ASP A 218 -23.00 -2.16 -1.00
CA ASP A 218 -24.21 -1.44 -1.43
C ASP A 218 -24.72 -1.91 -2.79
N GLU A 219 -23.82 -2.16 -3.75
CA GLU A 219 -24.15 -2.80 -5.04
C GLU A 219 -24.77 -4.19 -4.86
N GLY A 220 -24.41 -4.89 -3.78
CA GLY A 220 -25.01 -6.16 -3.37
C GLY A 220 -24.60 -7.35 -4.22
N GLY A 221 -25.25 -8.49 -3.95
CA GLY A 221 -25.01 -9.78 -4.60
C GLY A 221 -23.85 -10.57 -3.99
N LEU A 222 -22.75 -9.92 -3.60
CA LEU A 222 -21.57 -10.60 -3.05
C LEU A 222 -21.67 -10.90 -1.55
N GLY A 223 -22.09 -9.91 -0.74
CA GLY A 223 -22.21 -10.02 0.72
C GLY A 223 -22.98 -8.84 1.30
N LYS A 224 -23.26 -8.88 2.60
CA LYS A 224 -24.00 -7.81 3.33
C LYS A 224 -23.14 -6.99 4.28
N ASP A 225 -21.92 -7.44 4.54
CA ASP A 225 -20.97 -6.82 5.46
C ASP A 225 -19.54 -7.14 5.03
N PHE A 226 -18.57 -6.29 5.39
CA PHE A 226 -17.17 -6.47 5.02
C PHE A 226 -16.59 -7.79 5.55
N SER A 227 -16.98 -8.20 6.75
CA SER A 227 -16.51 -9.45 7.39
C SER A 227 -16.92 -10.72 6.65
N GLN A 228 -17.88 -10.63 5.72
CA GLN A 228 -18.32 -11.75 4.89
C GLN A 228 -17.53 -11.84 3.58
N LEU A 229 -16.99 -10.72 3.10
CA LEU A 229 -16.33 -10.65 1.80
C LEU A 229 -15.00 -11.43 1.83
N PRO A 230 -14.58 -12.05 0.71
CA PRO A 230 -13.26 -12.64 0.59
C PRO A 230 -12.22 -11.52 0.40
N ILE A 231 -11.87 -10.86 1.52
CA ILE A 231 -10.90 -9.76 1.56
C ILE A 231 -10.01 -9.83 2.81
N ALA A 232 -8.81 -9.27 2.73
CA ALA A 232 -7.90 -9.15 3.87
C ALA A 232 -7.04 -7.87 3.80
N GLY A 233 -6.47 -7.47 4.92
CA GLY A 233 -5.45 -6.42 5.00
C GLY A 233 -4.07 -7.00 5.33
N SER A 234 -3.01 -6.35 4.86
CA SER A 234 -1.63 -6.77 5.10
C SER A 234 -0.69 -5.59 5.25
N ALA A 235 0.15 -5.63 6.28
CA ALA A 235 1.27 -4.71 6.49
C ALA A 235 2.59 -5.51 6.63
N PRO A 236 3.19 -5.96 5.51
CA PRO A 236 4.36 -6.85 5.50
C PRO A 236 5.63 -6.25 6.10
N GLU A 237 5.75 -4.93 6.13
CA GLU A 237 6.93 -4.23 6.67
C GLU A 237 6.50 -3.06 7.56
N TRP A 238 5.46 -3.29 8.37
CA TRP A 238 4.97 -2.28 9.31
C TRP A 238 6.10 -1.76 10.23
N MET A 239 6.05 -0.48 10.56
CA MET A 239 7.06 0.19 11.39
C MET A 239 6.44 1.28 12.26
N SER A 240 5.69 2.20 11.65
CA SER A 240 5.15 3.35 12.37
C SER A 240 3.94 3.00 13.23
N GLU A 241 3.72 3.77 14.30
CA GLU A 241 2.50 3.68 15.12
C GLU A 241 1.22 3.91 14.28
N LYS A 242 1.31 4.70 13.20
CA LYS A 242 0.22 4.84 12.23
C LYS A 242 -0.20 3.51 11.62
N ALA A 243 0.77 2.65 11.28
CA ALA A 243 0.47 1.32 10.74
C ALA A 243 -0.26 0.47 11.79
N VAL A 244 0.15 0.54 13.07
CA VAL A 244 -0.53 -0.15 14.18
C VAL A 244 -1.99 0.32 14.28
N THR A 245 -2.24 1.63 14.26
CA THR A 245 -3.61 2.18 14.27
C THR A 245 -4.43 1.72 13.07
N ILE A 246 -3.85 1.75 11.87
CA ILE A 246 -4.51 1.24 10.64
C ILE A 246 -4.85 -0.25 10.79
N GLY A 247 -3.95 -1.05 11.36
CA GLY A 247 -4.19 -2.47 11.62
C GLY A 247 -5.40 -2.69 12.54
N PHE A 248 -5.47 -1.97 13.67
CA PHE A 248 -6.61 -2.08 14.58
C PHE A 248 -7.92 -1.62 13.94
N TYR A 249 -7.87 -0.58 13.12
CA TYR A 249 -9.01 -0.12 12.33
C TYR A 249 -9.48 -1.17 11.31
N CYS A 250 -8.54 -1.87 10.66
CA CYS A 250 -8.83 -2.96 9.73
C CYS A 250 -9.48 -4.15 10.44
N VAL A 251 -8.94 -4.57 11.60
CA VAL A 251 -9.54 -5.59 12.47
C VAL A 251 -10.93 -5.17 12.95
N ALA A 252 -11.09 -3.92 13.39
CA ALA A 252 -12.37 -3.41 13.85
C ALA A 252 -13.43 -3.29 12.74
N SER A 253 -13.00 -3.21 11.49
CA SER A 253 -13.86 -3.27 10.30
C SER A 253 -14.22 -4.69 9.89
N GLY A 254 -13.82 -5.70 10.67
CA GLY A 254 -14.17 -7.10 10.46
C GLY A 254 -13.22 -7.88 9.55
N LEU A 255 -12.00 -7.40 9.32
CA LEU A 255 -11.07 -7.99 8.36
C LEU A 255 -9.94 -8.77 9.03
N LEU A 256 -9.54 -9.89 8.41
CA LEU A 256 -8.27 -10.54 8.72
C LEU A 256 -7.12 -9.58 8.36
N THR A 257 -6.22 -9.35 9.32
CA THR A 257 -5.15 -8.35 9.19
C THR A 257 -3.79 -8.98 9.47
N HIS A 258 -2.95 -9.07 8.43
CA HIS A 258 -1.60 -9.61 8.48
C HIS A 258 -0.58 -8.55 8.88
N PHE A 259 0.27 -8.85 9.87
CA PHE A 259 1.50 -8.12 10.16
C PHE A 259 2.69 -9.10 10.12
N SER A 260 3.82 -8.73 9.51
CA SER A 260 4.97 -9.65 9.43
C SER A 260 5.59 -9.99 10.78
N THR A 261 5.54 -9.05 11.71
CA THR A 261 6.03 -9.23 13.08
C THR A 261 4.96 -8.78 14.08
N PRO A 262 4.88 -9.39 15.27
CA PRO A 262 3.93 -8.95 16.29
C PRO A 262 4.22 -7.52 16.75
N GLN A 263 3.18 -6.76 17.08
CA GLN A 263 3.38 -5.52 17.85
C GLN A 263 3.88 -5.87 19.28
N PRO A 264 4.26 -4.90 20.13
CA PRO A 264 4.68 -5.13 21.51
C PRO A 264 3.59 -5.66 22.46
N VAL A 265 2.97 -6.81 22.12
CA VAL A 265 1.84 -7.44 22.82
C VAL A 265 2.19 -8.78 23.44
N LEU A 266 3.28 -9.41 23.00
CA LEU A 266 3.70 -10.75 23.43
C LEU A 266 4.00 -10.86 24.93
N GLY A 267 4.26 -9.74 25.61
CA GLY A 267 4.43 -9.71 27.07
C GLY A 267 3.15 -10.03 27.86
N SER A 268 1.97 -9.99 27.21
CA SER A 268 0.70 -10.37 27.80
C SER A 268 0.02 -11.43 26.93
N PRO A 269 0.00 -12.72 27.37
CA PRO A 269 -0.71 -13.78 26.66
C PRO A 269 -2.19 -13.46 26.47
N GLY A 270 -2.83 -12.81 27.45
CA GLY A 270 -4.23 -12.39 27.35
C GLY A 270 -4.48 -11.38 26.24
N VAL A 271 -3.62 -10.36 26.11
CA VAL A 271 -3.74 -9.37 25.01
C VAL A 271 -3.46 -10.02 23.67
N THR A 272 -2.41 -10.83 23.58
CA THR A 272 -2.04 -11.53 22.34
C THR A 272 -3.19 -12.42 21.86
N LYS A 273 -3.73 -13.26 22.75
CA LYS A 273 -4.86 -14.12 22.45
C LYS A 273 -6.11 -13.32 22.09
N PHE A 274 -6.40 -12.23 22.79
CA PHE A 274 -7.56 -11.40 22.49
C PHE A 274 -7.50 -10.87 21.06
N ILE A 275 -6.38 -10.26 20.64
CA ILE A 275 -6.31 -9.61 19.31
C ILE A 275 -6.11 -10.60 18.15
N THR A 276 -5.66 -11.82 18.41
CA THR A 276 -5.38 -12.84 17.38
C THR A 276 -6.46 -13.92 17.30
N GLU A 277 -7.33 -14.05 18.30
CA GLU A 277 -8.36 -15.10 18.34
C GLU A 277 -9.72 -14.56 18.79
N GLU A 278 -9.81 -14.03 20.01
CA GLU A 278 -11.11 -13.77 20.66
C GLU A 278 -11.87 -12.60 20.03
N VAL A 279 -11.15 -11.59 19.52
CA VAL A 279 -11.74 -10.41 18.87
C VAL A 279 -12.50 -10.76 17.59
N GLU A 280 -12.16 -11.87 16.93
CA GLU A 280 -12.87 -12.35 15.72
C GLU A 280 -14.34 -12.66 16.03
N GLY A 281 -14.63 -13.22 17.20
CA GLY A 281 -16.01 -13.50 17.62
C GLY A 281 -16.83 -12.23 17.94
N ILE A 282 -16.16 -11.08 18.11
CA ILE A 282 -16.79 -9.80 18.43
C ILE A 282 -16.96 -8.95 17.17
N LEU A 283 -15.91 -8.86 16.35
CA LEU A 283 -15.83 -7.92 15.21
C LEU A 283 -15.78 -8.61 13.85
N GLY A 284 -15.50 -9.91 13.79
CA GLY A 284 -15.28 -10.67 12.54
C GLY A 284 -13.85 -10.59 11.99
N GLY A 285 -13.04 -9.65 12.48
CA GLY A 285 -11.63 -9.47 12.10
C GLY A 285 -10.69 -9.87 13.22
N LYS A 286 -9.43 -10.14 12.88
CA LYS A 286 -8.35 -10.47 13.82
C LYS A 286 -6.97 -10.20 13.21
N PHE A 287 -5.97 -10.13 14.07
CA PHE A 287 -4.58 -10.17 13.60
C PHE A 287 -4.09 -11.59 13.41
N PHE A 288 -3.16 -11.75 12.47
CA PHE A 288 -2.21 -12.85 12.50
C PHE A 288 -0.81 -12.33 12.16
N PHE A 289 0.20 -13.04 12.65
CA PHE A 289 1.61 -12.64 12.50
C PHE A 289 2.40 -13.70 11.76
N GLU A 290 3.01 -13.35 10.63
CA GLU A 290 3.81 -14.29 9.83
C GLU A 290 4.94 -13.54 9.09
N PRO A 291 6.21 -13.70 9.48
CA PRO A 291 7.31 -12.96 8.87
C PRO A 291 7.65 -13.41 7.44
N ASP A 292 7.32 -14.64 7.05
CA ASP A 292 7.55 -15.14 5.70
C ASP A 292 6.40 -14.68 4.77
N PRO A 293 6.65 -13.80 3.78
CA PRO A 293 5.60 -13.27 2.92
C PRO A 293 4.88 -14.36 2.10
N ILE A 294 5.54 -15.49 1.80
CA ILE A 294 4.93 -16.59 1.05
C ILE A 294 3.98 -17.40 1.94
N LYS A 295 4.35 -17.64 3.20
CA LYS A 295 3.44 -18.28 4.18
C LYS A 295 2.28 -17.37 4.56
N ALA A 296 2.53 -16.07 4.67
CA ALA A 296 1.50 -15.07 4.88
C ALA A 296 0.50 -15.07 3.71
N ALA A 297 0.99 -15.13 2.47
CA ALA A 297 0.14 -15.29 1.28
C ALA A 297 -0.73 -16.55 1.39
N GLY A 298 -0.14 -17.71 1.72
CA GLY A 298 -0.88 -18.96 1.90
C GLY A 298 -1.99 -18.86 2.94
N THR A 299 -1.72 -18.20 4.07
CA THR A 299 -2.72 -17.96 5.14
C THR A 299 -3.86 -17.07 4.64
N ILE A 300 -3.54 -15.99 3.93
CA ILE A 300 -4.52 -15.09 3.32
C ILE A 300 -5.36 -15.85 2.29
N LEU A 301 -4.74 -16.61 1.39
CA LEU A 301 -5.45 -17.37 0.35
C LEU A 301 -6.44 -18.37 0.96
N ASN A 302 -6.05 -19.08 2.02
CA ASN A 302 -6.95 -19.97 2.75
C ASN A 302 -8.14 -19.22 3.37
N HIS A 303 -7.90 -18.03 3.94
CA HIS A 303 -8.97 -17.18 4.47
C HIS A 303 -9.93 -16.71 3.37
N LEU A 304 -9.41 -16.26 2.23
CA LEU A 304 -10.22 -15.87 1.08
C LEU A 304 -11.11 -17.04 0.63
N ASP A 305 -10.53 -18.23 0.45
CA ASP A 305 -11.26 -19.43 0.04
C ASP A 305 -12.34 -19.82 1.05
N GLN A 306 -12.06 -19.71 2.35
CA GLN A 306 -13.06 -19.94 3.40
C GLN A 306 -14.24 -18.96 3.27
N LYS A 307 -13.97 -17.65 3.12
CA LYS A 307 -15.02 -16.63 2.95
C LYS A 307 -15.86 -16.86 1.69
N ARG A 308 -15.21 -17.25 0.58
CA ARG A 308 -15.92 -17.66 -0.64
C ARG A 308 -16.86 -18.83 -0.39
N ALA A 309 -16.43 -19.84 0.37
CA ALA A 309 -17.23 -21.01 0.71
C ALA A 309 -18.41 -20.67 1.64
N GLU A 310 -18.20 -19.81 2.64
CA GLU A 310 -19.25 -19.28 3.54
C GLU A 310 -20.35 -18.54 2.76
N LEU A 311 -19.95 -17.76 1.75
CA LEU A 311 -20.85 -17.08 0.82
C LEU A 311 -21.43 -17.98 -0.29
N LYS A 312 -21.00 -19.24 -0.37
CA LYS A 312 -21.41 -20.22 -1.40
C LYS A 312 -21.15 -19.72 -2.84
N LEU A 313 -20.03 -19.02 -3.03
CA LEU A 313 -19.63 -18.51 -4.35
C LEU A 313 -19.23 -19.67 -5.27
N LYS A 314 -19.20 -19.40 -6.59
CA LYS A 314 -18.73 -20.41 -7.55
C LYS A 314 -17.26 -20.76 -7.26
N PRO A 315 -16.83 -22.00 -7.58
CA PRO A 315 -15.42 -22.35 -7.56
C PRO A 315 -14.60 -21.40 -8.43
N LEU A 316 -13.29 -21.31 -8.15
CA LEU A 316 -12.39 -20.54 -9.00
C LEU A 316 -12.42 -21.08 -10.43
N MET A 317 -12.54 -20.17 -11.38
CA MET A 317 -12.67 -20.48 -12.80
C MET A 317 -11.39 -21.13 -13.34
N TYR A 318 -10.25 -20.64 -12.86
CA TYR A 318 -8.93 -21.15 -13.21
C TYR A 318 -8.30 -21.82 -12.00
N LYS A 319 -7.64 -22.95 -12.23
CA LYS A 319 -6.85 -23.59 -11.17
C LYS A 319 -5.61 -22.73 -10.90
N PRO A 320 -5.25 -22.49 -9.63
CA PRO A 320 -4.02 -21.79 -9.31
C PRO A 320 -2.83 -22.52 -9.94
N VAL A 321 -1.91 -21.74 -10.52
CA VAL A 321 -0.66 -22.29 -11.06
C VAL A 321 0.11 -22.88 -9.88
N ALA A 322 0.48 -24.16 -9.95
CA ALA A 322 1.22 -24.81 -8.88
C ALA A 322 2.49 -24.03 -8.57
N THR A 323 2.74 -23.73 -7.30
CA THR A 323 3.95 -23.06 -6.81
C THR A 323 5.17 -23.88 -7.29
N PRO A 324 6.11 -23.30 -8.05
CA PRO A 324 7.43 -23.91 -8.17
C PRO A 324 8.04 -23.87 -6.77
N VAL A 325 8.23 -25.04 -6.16
CA VAL A 325 8.95 -25.22 -4.89
C VAL A 325 10.38 -24.74 -5.04
#